data_AF-A0A931LUQ2-F1
#
_entry.id   AF-A0A931LUQ2-F1
#
_cell.length_a   1.000
_cell.length_b   1.000
_cell.length_c   1.000
_cell.angle_alpha   90.00
_cell.angle_beta   90.00
_cell.angle_gamma   90.00
#
_symmetry.space_group_name_H-M   'P 1'
#
loop_
_entity.id
_entity.type
_entity.pdbx_description
1 polymer ?
#
loop_
_entity_poly.entity_id
_entity_poly.type
_entity_poly.pdbx_seq_one_letter_code
_entity_poly.pdbx_strand_id
1 'polypeptide(L)' 'MTTKSAEEIYTKEVRRLPLKERLRLAALILDGVVNLSNRADIDEQTLWSEEDLRDLSVASLWYATQANDKE' A
#
# COMPACT_ATOMS: atom_id res chain seq x y z
N MET A 1 2.59 -13.39 22.94
CA MET A 1 3.56 -12.42 22.40
C MET A 1 2.91 -11.06 22.48
N THR A 2 3.42 -10.15 23.31
CA THR A 2 2.85 -8.81 23.47
C THR A 2 3.33 -7.91 22.34
N THR A 3 2.42 -7.57 21.42
CA THR A 3 2.67 -6.57 20.37
C THR A 3 2.76 -5.19 21.04
N LYS A 4 3.98 -4.70 21.26
CA LYS A 4 4.20 -3.30 21.66
C LYS A 4 3.81 -2.39 20.51
N SER A 5 3.09 -1.30 20.78
CA SER A 5 2.77 -0.34 19.72
C SER A 5 4.04 0.40 19.27
N ALA A 6 4.09 0.81 18.00
CA ALA A 6 5.22 1.55 17.46
C ALA A 6 5.50 2.85 18.25
N GLU A 7 4.45 3.50 18.75
CA GLU A 7 4.53 4.69 19.59
C GLU A 7 5.18 4.41 20.95
N GLU A 8 4.89 3.25 21.53
CA GLU A 8 5.45 2.83 22.81
C GLU A 8 6.95 2.53 22.69
N ILE A 9 7.36 1.88 21.61
CA ILE A 9 8.77 1.62 21.27
C ILE A 9 9.51 2.94 21.04
N TYR A 10 8.92 3.85 20.25
CA TYR A 10 9.50 5.15 19.99
C TYR A 10 9.74 5.94 21.28
N THR A 11 8.74 5.98 22.16
CA THR A 11 8.80 6.78 23.39
C THR A 11 9.74 6.17 24.42
N LYS A 12 9.73 4.85 24.60
CA LYS A 12 10.53 4.18 25.64
C LYS A 12 11.97 3.92 25.23
N GLU A 13 12.22 3.70 23.95
CA GLU A 13 13.51 3.19 23.46
C GLU A 13 14.18 4.20 22.52
N VAL A 14 13.52 4.60 21.43
CA VAL A 14 14.14 5.45 20.38
C VAL A 14 14.38 6.88 20.84
N ARG A 15 13.44 7.49 21.57
CA ARG A 15 13.54 8.91 22.01
C ARG A 15 14.70 9.16 22.98
N ARG A 16 15.14 8.13 23.70
CA ARG A 16 16.26 8.20 24.66
C ARG A 16 17.63 8.11 23.99
N LEU A 17 17.70 7.71 22.72
CA LEU A 17 18.95 7.64 21.98
C LEU A 17 19.47 9.04 21.63
N PRO A 18 20.79 9.23 21.53
CA PRO A 18 21.39 10.45 20.99
C PRO A 18 20.84 10.76 19.60
N LEU A 19 20.76 12.05 19.25
CA LEU A 19 20.22 12.50 17.96
C LEU A 19 20.85 11.77 16.76
N LYS A 20 22.17 11.55 16.80
CA LYS A 20 22.92 10.82 15.77
C LYS A 20 22.40 9.39 15.58
N GLU A 21 22.14 8.67 16.65
CA GLU A 21 21.63 7.28 16.59
C GLU A 21 20.16 7.24 16.16
N ARG A 22 19.36 8.24 16.55
CA ARG A 22 17.98 8.38 16.06
C ARG A 22 17.93 8.59 14.54
N LEU A 23 18.81 9.45 14.02
CA LEU A 23 18.91 9.69 12.58
C LEU A 23 19.43 8.44 11.85
N ARG A 24 20.40 7.74 12.43
CA ARG A 24 20.89 6.46 11.87
C ARG A 24 19.78 5.40 11.83
N LEU A 25 18.98 5.30 12.89
CA LEU A 25 17.85 4.38 12.92
C LEU A 25 16.79 4.74 11.88
N ALA A 26 16.48 6.04 11.73
CA ALA A 26 15.57 6.51 10.69
C ALA A 26 16.07 6.15 9.28
N ALA A 27 17.38 6.29 9.03
CA ALA A 27 17.99 5.90 7.76
C ALA A 27 17.89 4.38 7.51
N LEU A 28 18.11 3.54 8.52
CA LEU A 28 17.97 2.09 8.41
C LEU A 28 16.53 1.65 8.18
N ILE A 29 15.56 2.30 8.83
CA ILE A 29 14.13 2.03 8.60
C ILE A 29 13.76 2.42 7.17
N LEU A 30 14.18 3.61 6.72
CA LEU A 30 13.89 4.08 5.37
C LEU A 30 14.52 3.16 4.31
N ASP A 31 15.78 2.79 4.48
CA ASP A 31 16.48 1.84 3.60
C ASP A 31 15.77 0.48 3.58
N GLY A 32 15.36 -0.03 4.74
CA GLY A 32 14.58 -1.26 4.86
C GLY A 32 13.24 -1.18 4.12
N VAL A 33 12.51 -0.06 4.22
CA VAL A 33 11.23 0.15 3.52
C VAL A 33 11.44 0.23 2.02
N VAL A 34 12.42 1.01 1.55
CA VAL A 34 12.74 1.14 0.12
C VAL A 34 13.17 -0.21 -0.47
N ASN A 35 13.96 -0.99 0.29
CA ASN A 35 14.37 -2.33 -0.14
C ASN A 35 13.23 -3.36 -0.05
N LEU A 36 12.26 -3.20 0.86
CA LEU A 36 11.02 -3.97 0.86
C LEU A 36 10.14 -3.63 -0.35
N SER A 37 10.07 -2.36 -0.76
CA SER A 37 9.37 -1.94 -1.97
C SER A 37 9.94 -2.60 -3.23
N ASN A 38 11.24 -2.87 -3.25
CA ASN A 38 11.90 -3.60 -4.33
C ASN A 38 11.73 -5.14 -4.25
N ARG A 39 11.27 -5.67 -3.11
CA ARG A 39 10.97 -7.10 -2.94
C ARG A 39 9.49 -7.35 -3.19
N ALA A 40 9.08 -7.33 -4.46
CA ALA A 40 8.00 -8.11 -5.11
C ALA A 40 6.63 -8.34 -4.41
N ASP A 41 6.37 -7.81 -3.22
CA ASP A 41 5.17 -8.03 -2.38
C ASP A 41 4.44 -6.70 -2.10
N ILE A 42 4.96 -5.56 -2.57
CA ILE A 42 4.05 -4.47 -2.91
C ILE A 42 3.36 -4.95 -4.17
N ASP A 43 2.23 -5.57 -3.94
CA ASP A 43 1.31 -5.99 -4.97
C ASP A 43 0.82 -4.75 -5.72
N GLU A 44 1.62 -4.26 -6.66
CA GLU A 44 1.17 -3.37 -7.73
C GLU A 44 0.27 -4.15 -8.70
N GLN A 45 -0.62 -5.00 -8.17
CA GLN A 45 -1.70 -5.60 -8.93
C GLN A 45 -2.70 -4.50 -9.27
N THR A 46 -2.31 -3.76 -10.30
CA THR A 46 -3.17 -3.16 -11.32
C THR A 46 -3.91 -4.23 -12.15
N LEU A 47 -4.05 -5.45 -11.62
CA LEU A 47 -4.81 -6.53 -12.22
C LEU A 47 -6.21 -6.45 -11.64
N TRP A 48 -7.15 -5.95 -12.45
CA TRP A 48 -8.57 -6.08 -12.16
C TRP A 48 -8.89 -7.53 -11.85
N SER A 49 -9.67 -7.74 -10.79
CA SER A 49 -10.18 -9.08 -10.51
C SER A 49 -11.07 -9.55 -11.66
N GLU A 50 -11.28 -10.85 -11.75
CA GLU A 50 -12.21 -11.40 -12.74
C GLU A 50 -13.64 -10.87 -12.53
N GLU A 51 -13.99 -10.51 -11.31
CA GLU A 51 -15.26 -9.85 -10.97
C GLU A 51 -15.30 -8.43 -11.53
N ASP A 52 -14.26 -7.63 -11.31
CA ASP A 52 -14.15 -6.27 -11.85
C ASP A 52 -14.22 -6.27 -13.40
N LEU A 53 -13.59 -7.25 -14.04
CA LEU A 53 -13.65 -7.42 -15.50
C LEU A 53 -15.06 -7.76 -16.00
N ARG A 54 -15.79 -8.61 -15.27
CA ARG A 54 -17.18 -8.94 -15.59
C ARG A 54 -18.09 -7.72 -15.43
N ASP A 55 -17.94 -7.01 -14.32
CA ASP A 55 -18.73 -5.81 -14.03
C ASP A 55 -18.51 -4.71 -15.06
N LEU A 56 -17.25 -4.48 -15.45
CA LEU A 56 -16.93 -3.54 -16.52
C LEU A 56 -17.55 -3.95 -17.86
N SER A 57 -17.53 -5.25 -18.18
CA SER A 57 -18.10 -5.77 -19.43
C SER A 57 -19.62 -5.57 -19.49
N VAL A 58 -20.32 -5.86 -18.38
CA VAL A 58 -21.77 -5.64 -18.25
C VAL A 58 -22.12 -4.16 -18.34
N ALA A 59 -21.39 -3.30 -17.63
CA ALA A 59 -21.60 -1.86 -17.67
C ALA A 59 -21.38 -1.28 -19.07
N SER A 60 -20.34 -1.74 -19.77
CA SER A 60 -20.03 -1.31 -21.14
C SER A 60 -21.13 -1.71 -22.13
N LEU A 61 -21.67 -2.93 -22.00
CA LEU A 61 -22.77 -3.40 -22.84
C LEU A 61 -24.05 -2.60 -22.60
N TRP A 62 -24.40 -2.36 -21.34
CA TRP A 62 -25.58 -1.57 -20.96
C TRP A 62 -25.48 -0.11 -21.45
N TYR A 63 -24.28 0.46 -21.44
CA TYR A 63 -24.04 1.78 -22.00
C TYR A 63 -24.21 1.79 -23.52
N ALA A 64 -23.64 0.79 -24.22
CA ALA A 64 -23.76 0.67 -25.67
C ALA A 64 -25.22 0.49 -26.12
N THR A 65 -26.02 -0.29 -25.40
CA THR A 65 -27.44 -0.49 -25.72
C THR A 65 -28.25 0.78 -25.54
N GLN A 66 -28.00 1.57 -24.49
CA GLN A 66 -28.67 2.86 -24.30
C GLN A 66 -28.23 3.94 -25.27
N ALA A 67 -26.99 3.87 -25.78
CA ALA A 67 -26.52 4.77 -26.83
C ALA A 67 -27.27 4.52 -28.15
N ASN A 68 -27.60 3.26 -28.43
CA ASN A 68 -28.32 2.84 -29.63
C ASN A 68 -29.83 3.15 -29.59
N ASP A 69 -30.41 3.30 -28.39
CA ASP A 69 -31.82 3.68 -28.20
C ASP A 69 -32.05 5.22 -28.33
N LYS A 70 -31.00 6.01 -28.57
CA LYS A 70 -31.05 7.48 -28.72
C LYS A 70 -30.87 7.97 -30.17
N GLU A 71 -30.82 7.07 -31.15
CA GLU A 71 -30.95 7.37 -32.60
C GLU A 71 -32.38 7.09 -33.09
#